data_AF-A0A179IEH8-F1
#
_entry.id   AF-A0A179IEH8-F1
#
_cell.length_a   1.000
_cell.length_b   1.000
_cell.length_c   1.000
_cell.angle_alpha   90.00
_cell.angle_beta   90.00
_cell.angle_gamma   90.00
#
_symmetry.space_group_name_H-M   'P 1'
#
loop_
_entity.id
_entity.type
_entity.pdbx_description
1 polymer ?
#
loop_
_entity_poly.entity_id
_entity_poly.type
_entity_poly.pdbx_seq_one_letter_code
_entity_poly.pdbx_strand_id
1 'polypeptide(L)'
;MTEQTQTQTQTPPLATLAVNSKAPNANQTNGSAHTNGATPSKRQDSGPSGTSKEDSKPAKSKRRPRGGFDPTKLPDAPQGYTVRFTFHSASNLAPGDISSAASDPYLHATLKVSGLKRHKEDPDLTHRTRTMRRTLEPEWNEQWTVANVPPTGFTLKCRLYDEDSPDKDDRLGNVTVRIPHLFEGWEGIPPPGRTFEGKKRMMSKRAYLIKTITNLFHSNSHMSPLVQLSIELLGPSEPPHGQMYTIGPASWVQHFSPMIGRLAGTKVDKDKRDDGEASKGQEQQLDQEQTNGEGSGSSKQANKNQRYEFRANEMQLVGPIPPKMYHRFVAFRPVIGSMFMSTGIRGKILNKALHKQHNRIYNFDSSTEYGEIEPCSEAATRQFLKLARFDEGGKVFTYVLTLDSLFRFTETGKEFGIDLLSKHTMHSDVETYIAFSGEFLI
;
A
#
# COMPACT_ATOMS: atom_id res chain seq x y z
N MET A 1 18.83 -59.45 19.06
CA MET A 1 18.08 -60.56 18.46
C MET A 1 16.92 -60.83 19.41
N THR A 2 15.65 -60.73 19.05
CA THR A 2 14.95 -60.70 17.74
C THR A 2 13.96 -59.52 17.71
N GLU A 3 14.04 -58.63 16.72
CA GLU A 3 13.24 -58.59 15.48
C GLU A 3 11.81 -58.05 15.62
N GLN A 4 11.51 -57.06 14.77
CA GLN A 4 10.23 -56.36 14.67
C GLN A 4 9.38 -57.02 13.57
N THR A 5 8.05 -56.99 13.71
CA THR A 5 7.15 -57.32 12.60
C THR A 5 6.22 -56.13 12.33
N GLN A 6 6.40 -55.49 11.17
CA GLN A 6 5.49 -54.48 10.65
C GLN A 6 4.24 -55.14 10.06
N THR A 7 3.09 -54.47 10.13
CA THR A 7 1.90 -54.87 9.38
C THR A 7 1.54 -53.75 8.39
N GLN A 8 1.70 -54.04 7.09
CA GLN A 8 1.19 -53.20 6.02
C GLN A 8 -0.21 -53.70 5.63
N THR A 9 -1.14 -52.81 5.34
CA THR A 9 -2.42 -53.14 4.69
C THR A 9 -2.60 -52.30 3.44
N GLN A 10 -2.72 -52.97 2.30
CA GLN A 10 -2.86 -52.39 0.97
C GLN A 10 -4.33 -52.17 0.60
N THR A 11 -4.59 -51.15 -0.21
CA THR A 11 -5.87 -50.89 -0.90
C THR A 11 -6.10 -51.80 -2.10
N PRO A 12 -7.36 -51.97 -2.54
CA PRO A 12 -7.66 -51.91 -3.97
C PRO A 12 -8.79 -50.90 -4.34
N PRO A 13 -8.94 -50.52 -5.64
CA PRO A 13 -9.71 -49.35 -6.07
C PRO A 13 -10.92 -49.65 -6.98
N LEU A 14 -11.85 -48.68 -7.12
CA LEU A 14 -12.75 -48.39 -8.27
C LEU A 14 -13.57 -47.12 -7.94
N ALA A 15 -14.17 -46.33 -8.85
CA ALA A 15 -14.22 -46.37 -10.32
C ALA A 15 -14.31 -44.95 -10.90
N THR A 16 -13.81 -44.75 -12.12
CA THR A 16 -13.98 -43.51 -12.91
C THR A 16 -15.30 -43.58 -13.69
N LEU A 17 -16.10 -42.50 -13.68
CA LEU A 17 -17.20 -42.31 -14.63
C LEU A 17 -16.97 -41.05 -15.47
N ALA A 18 -16.64 -41.27 -16.75
CA ALA A 18 -16.70 -40.27 -17.79
C ALA A 18 -17.89 -40.59 -18.70
N VAL A 19 -18.76 -39.62 -18.96
CA VAL A 19 -19.78 -39.71 -20.02
C VAL A 19 -19.61 -38.53 -20.95
N ASN A 20 -19.47 -38.83 -22.23
CA ASN A 20 -19.20 -37.87 -23.30
C ASN A 20 -20.27 -38.09 -24.38
N SER A 21 -21.02 -37.06 -24.74
CA SER A 21 -22.03 -37.15 -25.81
C SER A 21 -22.21 -35.82 -26.55
N LYS A 22 -21.69 -35.76 -27.79
CA LYS A 22 -22.07 -34.81 -28.84
C LYS A 22 -23.24 -35.42 -29.63
N ALA A 23 -24.31 -34.70 -29.98
CA ALA A 23 -24.54 -33.97 -31.26
C ALA A 23 -26.04 -34.14 -31.64
N PRO A 24 -26.60 -33.53 -32.71
CA PRO A 24 -26.32 -32.25 -33.38
C PRO A 24 -27.57 -31.34 -33.60
N ASN A 25 -27.34 -30.17 -34.21
CA ASN A 25 -28.24 -29.20 -34.88
C ASN A 25 -29.74 -29.48 -35.09
N ALA A 26 -30.53 -28.41 -34.93
CA ALA A 26 -31.63 -28.06 -35.85
C ALA A 26 -31.68 -26.55 -36.11
N ASN A 27 -31.81 -26.16 -37.38
CA ASN A 27 -32.05 -24.78 -37.82
C ASN A 27 -33.51 -24.38 -37.55
N GLN A 28 -33.77 -23.11 -37.26
CA GLN A 28 -34.96 -22.43 -37.81
C GLN A 28 -34.76 -20.92 -37.95
N THR A 29 -34.94 -20.46 -39.18
CA THR A 29 -34.95 -19.07 -39.63
C THR A 29 -36.35 -18.47 -39.50
N ASN A 30 -36.45 -17.15 -39.27
CA ASN A 30 -37.46 -16.29 -39.92
C ASN A 30 -37.11 -14.80 -39.78
N GLY A 31 -37.37 -14.01 -40.85
CA GLY A 31 -37.47 -12.54 -40.78
C GLY A 31 -38.81 -12.12 -40.16
N SER A 32 -39.19 -10.86 -39.96
CA SER A 32 -38.72 -9.56 -40.46
C SER A 32 -39.15 -8.46 -39.43
N ALA A 33 -39.18 -7.13 -39.62
CA ALA A 33 -39.05 -6.23 -40.78
C ALA A 33 -38.49 -4.84 -40.35
N HIS A 34 -38.74 -3.79 -41.13
CA HIS A 34 -38.44 -2.39 -40.81
C HIS A 34 -39.60 -1.65 -40.12
N THR A 35 -39.28 -0.60 -39.36
CA THR A 35 -39.89 0.75 -39.56
C THR A 35 -39.01 1.85 -38.93
N ASN A 36 -38.86 2.97 -39.62
CA ASN A 36 -38.19 4.18 -39.13
C ASN A 36 -39.22 5.13 -38.46
N GLY A 37 -38.79 5.92 -37.47
CA GLY A 37 -39.60 7.00 -36.88
C GLY A 37 -38.71 8.04 -36.22
N ALA A 38 -38.85 9.32 -36.59
CA ALA A 38 -37.91 10.39 -36.24
C ALA A 38 -38.26 11.13 -34.94
N THR A 39 -37.24 11.78 -34.36
CA THR A 39 -37.29 12.64 -33.17
C THR A 39 -38.07 13.94 -33.39
N PRO A 40 -38.51 14.59 -32.30
CA PRO A 40 -38.11 15.99 -32.14
C PRO A 40 -37.49 16.33 -30.77
N SER A 41 -36.65 17.38 -30.78
CA SER A 41 -35.82 17.85 -29.66
C SER A 41 -36.59 18.71 -28.64
N LYS A 42 -36.18 18.65 -27.35
CA LYS A 42 -36.14 19.84 -26.47
C LYS A 42 -35.27 19.66 -25.21
N ARG A 43 -34.27 20.56 -25.11
CA ARG A 43 -33.61 21.17 -23.93
C ARG A 43 -32.90 20.25 -22.90
N GLN A 44 -31.63 20.56 -22.68
CA GLN A 44 -30.77 19.99 -21.65
C GLN A 44 -30.65 21.00 -20.48
N ASP A 45 -30.84 20.53 -19.24
CA ASP A 45 -30.24 21.16 -18.07
C ASP A 45 -28.95 20.41 -17.72
N SER A 46 -27.84 21.13 -17.55
CA SER A 46 -26.50 20.56 -17.39
C SER A 46 -26.02 20.61 -15.94
N GLY A 47 -26.42 19.63 -15.13
CA GLY A 47 -25.71 19.23 -13.91
C GLY A 47 -24.66 18.15 -14.21
N PRO A 48 -23.55 18.05 -13.45
CA PRO A 48 -22.49 17.08 -13.72
C PRO A 48 -22.89 15.65 -13.29
N SER A 49 -23.70 14.99 -14.11
CA SER A 49 -24.08 13.58 -13.92
C SER A 49 -22.94 12.65 -14.32
N GLY A 50 -22.16 12.18 -13.34
CA GLY A 50 -21.00 11.31 -13.49
C GLY A 50 -21.29 9.85 -13.86
N THR A 51 -22.24 9.59 -14.76
CA THR A 51 -22.53 8.24 -15.28
C THR A 51 -22.39 8.20 -16.80
N SER A 52 -21.50 7.35 -17.29
CA SER A 52 -21.30 7.17 -18.72
C SER A 52 -22.49 6.44 -19.35
N LYS A 53 -22.82 6.72 -20.62
CA LYS A 53 -23.93 6.05 -21.32
C LYS A 53 -23.69 4.54 -21.58
N GLU A 54 -22.56 3.98 -21.16
CA GLU A 54 -22.30 2.53 -21.22
C GLU A 54 -22.85 1.77 -20.00
N ASP A 55 -23.00 2.43 -18.84
CA ASP A 55 -23.49 1.77 -17.61
C ASP A 55 -24.96 1.31 -17.71
N SER A 56 -25.74 1.98 -18.57
CA SER A 56 -27.16 1.73 -18.82
C SER A 56 -27.46 0.51 -19.71
N LYS A 57 -26.46 -0.13 -20.32
CA LYS A 57 -26.67 -1.31 -21.16
C LYS A 57 -26.56 -2.63 -20.37
N PRO A 58 -27.53 -3.57 -20.52
CA PRO A 58 -27.41 -4.89 -19.90
C PRO A 58 -26.24 -5.67 -20.51
N ALA A 59 -25.38 -6.20 -19.65
CA ALA A 59 -24.07 -6.71 -20.05
C ALA A 59 -24.14 -8.06 -20.79
N LYS A 60 -23.94 -8.07 -22.11
CA LYS A 60 -23.58 -9.28 -22.87
C LYS A 60 -22.10 -9.67 -22.71
N SER A 61 -21.62 -9.90 -21.48
CA SER A 61 -20.50 -10.83 -21.23
C SER A 61 -20.37 -11.22 -19.74
N LYS A 62 -20.15 -12.51 -19.46
CA LYS A 62 -19.97 -13.06 -18.10
C LYS A 62 -18.57 -12.84 -17.49
N ARG A 63 -17.78 -11.84 -17.91
CA ARG A 63 -16.30 -11.87 -17.69
C ARG A 63 -15.63 -10.82 -16.79
N ARG A 64 -16.30 -9.78 -16.29
CA ARG A 64 -15.70 -8.83 -15.32
C ARG A 64 -16.72 -8.31 -14.30
N PRO A 65 -16.44 -8.35 -12.99
CA PRO A 65 -17.25 -7.66 -11.98
C PRO A 65 -17.27 -6.15 -12.23
N ARG A 66 -18.41 -5.50 -12.00
CA ARG A 66 -18.52 -4.03 -11.99
C ARG A 66 -17.81 -3.48 -10.73
N GLY A 67 -17.26 -2.28 -10.84
CA GLY A 67 -16.74 -1.55 -9.67
C GLY A 67 -17.87 -0.81 -8.92
N GLY A 68 -17.53 -0.20 -7.80
CA GLY A 68 -18.48 0.48 -6.91
C GLY A 68 -18.83 -0.36 -5.68
N PHE A 69 -19.96 -0.05 -5.05
CA PHE A 69 -20.42 -0.74 -3.83
C PHE A 69 -20.63 -2.24 -4.06
N ASP A 70 -20.06 -3.05 -3.18
CA ASP A 70 -20.19 -4.51 -3.20
C ASP A 70 -21.04 -4.95 -1.98
N PRO A 71 -22.24 -5.52 -2.19
CA PRO A 71 -23.18 -5.85 -1.12
C PRO A 71 -22.82 -7.14 -0.38
N THR A 72 -21.67 -7.77 -0.66
CA THR A 72 -21.21 -8.98 0.04
C THR A 72 -21.15 -8.72 1.55
N LYS A 73 -21.85 -9.54 2.33
CA LYS A 73 -21.90 -9.41 3.79
C LYS A 73 -20.56 -9.79 4.43
N LEU A 74 -20.36 -9.38 5.69
CA LEU A 74 -19.30 -9.97 6.51
C LEU A 74 -19.50 -11.49 6.63
N PRO A 75 -18.41 -12.28 6.70
CA PRO A 75 -18.49 -13.68 7.07
C PRO A 75 -19.14 -13.85 8.45
N ASP A 76 -19.93 -14.92 8.61
CA ASP A 76 -20.39 -15.33 9.92
C ASP A 76 -19.20 -15.94 10.70
N ALA A 77 -18.99 -15.48 11.92
CA ALA A 77 -17.82 -15.83 12.72
C ALA A 77 -18.15 -15.77 14.22
N PRO A 78 -17.62 -16.71 15.03
CA PRO A 78 -17.74 -16.64 16.48
C PRO A 78 -16.98 -15.43 17.03
N GLN A 79 -17.29 -15.06 18.28
CA GLN A 79 -16.56 -14.01 18.99
C GLN A 79 -15.05 -14.27 18.95
N GLY A 80 -14.31 -13.27 18.44
CA GLY A 80 -12.86 -13.26 18.45
C GLY A 80 -12.29 -12.64 19.72
N TYR A 81 -10.97 -12.51 19.75
CA TYR A 81 -10.23 -11.90 20.85
C TYR A 81 -9.52 -10.63 20.43
N THR A 82 -9.34 -9.74 21.41
CA THR A 82 -8.53 -8.54 21.28
C THR A 82 -7.10 -8.90 21.64
N VAL A 83 -6.16 -8.71 20.72
CA VAL A 83 -4.75 -9.08 20.87
C VAL A 83 -3.87 -7.85 20.69
N ARG A 84 -2.98 -7.60 21.67
CA ARG A 84 -1.93 -6.59 21.58
C ARG A 84 -0.62 -7.25 21.17
N PHE A 85 -0.01 -6.75 20.11
CA PHE A 85 1.35 -7.06 19.69
C PHE A 85 2.25 -5.90 20.14
N THR A 86 3.42 -6.21 20.69
CA THR A 86 4.44 -5.20 20.97
C THR A 86 5.73 -5.60 20.29
N PHE A 87 6.18 -4.78 19.34
CA PHE A 87 7.41 -4.98 18.58
C PHE A 87 8.54 -4.26 19.32
N HIS A 88 9.25 -4.98 20.20
CA HIS A 88 10.29 -4.40 21.05
C HIS A 88 11.49 -4.00 20.21
N SER A 89 12.15 -4.98 19.59
CA SER A 89 13.42 -4.77 18.90
C SER A 89 13.70 -5.83 17.84
N ALA A 90 14.70 -5.56 17.01
CA ALA A 90 15.41 -6.60 16.27
C ALA A 90 16.91 -6.49 16.54
N SER A 91 17.64 -7.59 16.34
CA SER A 91 19.10 -7.58 16.41
C SER A 91 19.70 -8.47 15.34
N ASN A 92 21.02 -8.35 15.17
CA ASN A 92 21.79 -9.12 14.20
C ASN A 92 21.28 -8.99 12.74
N LEU A 93 20.89 -7.77 12.36
CA LEU A 93 20.50 -7.45 10.98
C LEU A 93 21.69 -7.52 10.02
N ALA A 94 21.42 -7.45 8.72
CA ALA A 94 22.44 -7.26 7.70
C ALA A 94 22.56 -5.76 7.39
N PRO A 95 23.76 -5.21 7.21
CA PRO A 95 23.90 -3.84 6.71
C PRO A 95 23.43 -3.73 5.25
N GLY A 96 22.77 -2.62 4.93
CA GLY A 96 22.24 -2.32 3.59
C GLY A 96 23.27 -1.71 2.65
N ASP A 97 24.28 -1.04 3.20
CA ASP A 97 25.39 -0.48 2.45
C ASP A 97 26.74 -0.88 3.08
N ILE A 98 27.69 -1.20 2.18
CA ILE A 98 29.08 -1.53 2.51
C ILE A 98 29.79 -0.28 3.06
N SER A 99 29.43 0.92 2.58
CA SER A 99 30.12 2.16 2.98
C SER A 99 29.78 2.62 4.41
N SER A 100 28.54 2.40 4.83
CA SER A 100 28.04 2.82 6.15
C SER A 100 28.16 1.74 7.23
N ALA A 101 28.27 0.47 6.82
CA ALA A 101 28.16 -0.73 7.68
C ALA A 101 26.88 -0.75 8.55
N ALA A 102 25.84 -0.04 8.12
CA ALA A 102 24.59 0.14 8.84
C ALA A 102 23.37 -0.04 7.92
N SER A 103 22.19 0.06 8.52
CA SER A 103 20.89 0.04 7.86
C SER A 103 19.98 1.10 8.46
N ASP A 104 18.90 1.42 7.77
CA ASP A 104 17.75 2.15 8.28
C ASP A 104 16.56 1.18 8.45
N PRO A 105 16.60 0.27 9.45
CA PRO A 105 15.64 -0.82 9.54
C PRO A 105 14.24 -0.40 10.01
N TYR A 106 13.23 -1.04 9.41
CA TYR A 106 11.86 -1.07 9.90
C TYR A 106 11.25 -2.48 9.82
N LEU A 107 10.18 -2.71 10.58
CA LEU A 107 9.44 -3.97 10.61
C LEU A 107 8.04 -3.77 10.00
N HIS A 108 7.70 -4.58 9.00
CA HIS A 108 6.36 -4.69 8.44
C HIS A 108 5.72 -6.01 8.88
N ALA A 109 4.75 -5.92 9.79
CA ALA A 109 3.92 -7.01 10.25
C ALA A 109 2.70 -7.21 9.33
N THR A 110 2.38 -8.47 9.04
CA THR A 110 1.12 -8.85 8.37
C THR A 110 0.43 -9.92 9.21
N LEU A 111 -0.79 -9.67 9.65
CA LEU A 111 -1.57 -10.59 10.48
C LEU A 111 -2.53 -11.43 9.62
N LYS A 112 -2.26 -12.73 9.51
CA LYS A 112 -3.03 -13.66 8.67
C LYS A 112 -3.91 -14.59 9.50
N VAL A 113 -5.17 -14.70 9.10
CA VAL A 113 -6.20 -15.56 9.71
C VAL A 113 -6.96 -16.33 8.62
N SER A 114 -7.74 -17.33 9.02
CA SER A 114 -8.67 -18.06 8.16
C SER A 114 -10.10 -17.52 8.26
N GLY A 115 -10.86 -17.56 7.17
CA GLY A 115 -12.32 -17.39 7.17
C GLY A 115 -12.88 -15.96 7.23
N LEU A 116 -12.11 -14.96 7.67
CA LEU A 116 -12.64 -13.59 7.90
C LEU A 116 -12.61 -12.62 6.70
N LYS A 117 -12.43 -13.13 5.47
CA LYS A 117 -12.43 -12.29 4.26
C LYS A 117 -13.72 -12.47 3.47
N ARG A 118 -14.27 -11.37 2.94
CA ARG A 118 -15.43 -11.39 2.03
C ARG A 118 -15.01 -11.91 0.67
N HIS A 119 -13.87 -11.42 0.16
CA HIS A 119 -13.26 -11.83 -1.10
C HIS A 119 -11.79 -12.21 -0.92
N LYS A 120 -11.26 -13.03 -1.83
CA LYS A 120 -9.86 -13.49 -1.78
C LYS A 120 -8.88 -12.32 -1.94
N GLU A 121 -9.32 -11.29 -2.64
CA GLU A 121 -8.66 -10.03 -2.92
C GLU A 121 -8.66 -9.04 -1.75
N ASP A 122 -9.37 -9.30 -0.64
CA ASP A 122 -9.29 -8.44 0.54
C ASP A 122 -7.84 -8.47 1.11
N PRO A 123 -7.28 -7.32 1.54
CA PRO A 123 -5.99 -7.29 2.20
C PRO A 123 -6.01 -8.06 3.54
N ASP A 124 -4.83 -8.38 4.05
CA ASP A 124 -4.68 -8.73 5.48
C ASP A 124 -4.42 -7.44 6.25
N LEU A 125 -4.75 -7.38 7.55
CA LEU A 125 -4.33 -6.23 8.36
C LEU A 125 -2.80 -6.19 8.49
N THR A 126 -2.27 -4.99 8.53
CA THR A 126 -0.83 -4.70 8.53
C THR A 126 -0.46 -3.64 9.56
N HIS A 127 0.81 -3.66 9.94
CA HIS A 127 1.40 -2.61 10.76
C HIS A 127 2.87 -2.44 10.37
N ARG A 128 3.29 -1.19 10.21
CA ARG A 128 4.68 -0.81 9.91
C ARG A 128 5.21 -0.03 11.11
N THR A 129 6.28 -0.50 11.73
CA THR A 129 6.99 0.27 12.76
C THR A 129 7.70 1.47 12.12
N ARG A 130 8.18 2.41 12.93
CA ARG A 130 9.01 3.53 12.49
C ARG A 130 10.35 3.02 11.91
N THR A 131 10.94 3.82 11.03
CA THR A 131 12.31 3.57 10.55
C THR A 131 13.31 4.05 11.60
N MET A 132 14.10 3.14 12.16
CA MET A 132 15.23 3.50 13.01
C MET A 132 16.45 3.75 12.12
N ARG A 133 17.13 4.89 12.26
CA ARG A 133 18.22 5.27 11.34
C ARG A 133 19.57 4.72 11.80
N ARG A 134 20.38 4.28 10.84
CA ARG A 134 21.80 3.91 10.98
C ARG A 134 22.09 2.91 12.11
N THR A 135 21.27 1.86 12.22
CA THR A 135 21.42 0.80 13.22
C THR A 135 21.23 -0.61 12.64
N LEU A 136 21.90 -1.60 13.23
CA LEU A 136 21.66 -3.04 12.99
C LEU A 136 20.90 -3.71 14.14
N GLU A 137 20.61 -2.94 15.19
CA GLU A 137 19.90 -3.35 16.41
C GLU A 137 18.84 -2.29 16.74
N PRO A 138 17.75 -2.20 15.96
CA PRO A 138 16.68 -1.24 16.21
C PRO A 138 15.84 -1.62 17.42
N GLU A 139 15.53 -0.62 18.24
CA GLU A 139 14.49 -0.66 19.26
C GLU A 139 13.33 0.22 18.81
N TRP A 140 12.14 -0.38 18.65
CA TRP A 140 10.91 0.34 18.28
C TRP A 140 10.03 0.55 19.51
N ASN A 141 9.83 -0.50 20.31
CA ASN A 141 8.89 -0.56 21.42
C ASN A 141 7.44 -0.16 21.02
N GLU A 142 7.09 -0.40 19.76
CA GLU A 142 5.81 0.01 19.16
C GLU A 142 4.73 -1.05 19.39
N GLN A 143 3.53 -0.57 19.74
CA GLN A 143 2.37 -1.42 19.97
C GLN A 143 1.46 -1.44 18.74
N TRP A 144 0.76 -2.55 18.55
CA TRP A 144 -0.34 -2.68 17.61
C TRP A 144 -1.41 -3.58 18.22
N THR A 145 -2.62 -3.07 18.40
CA THR A 145 -3.70 -3.80 19.04
C THR A 145 -4.84 -4.01 18.04
N VAL A 146 -5.28 -5.27 17.91
CA VAL A 146 -6.24 -5.72 16.90
C VAL A 146 -7.40 -6.45 17.57
N ALA A 147 -8.62 -6.09 17.21
CA ALA A 147 -9.85 -6.77 17.65
C ALA A 147 -10.28 -7.87 16.67
N ASN A 148 -11.12 -8.79 17.17
CA ASN A 148 -11.73 -9.91 16.46
C ASN A 148 -10.74 -10.90 15.82
N VAL A 149 -9.58 -11.12 16.46
CA VAL A 149 -8.66 -12.19 16.06
C VAL A 149 -9.33 -13.54 16.41
N PRO A 150 -9.52 -14.47 15.47
CA PRO A 150 -10.42 -15.60 15.67
C PRO A 150 -9.82 -16.67 16.62
N PRO A 151 -10.67 -17.46 17.32
CA PRO A 151 -10.23 -18.57 18.18
C PRO A 151 -9.40 -19.65 17.45
N THR A 152 -9.52 -19.73 16.13
CA THR A 152 -8.71 -20.59 15.24
C THR A 152 -7.24 -20.15 15.09
N GLY A 153 -6.82 -19.13 15.85
CA GLY A 153 -5.45 -18.64 15.86
C GLY A 153 -5.08 -17.81 14.62
N PHE A 154 -3.79 -17.51 14.50
CA PHE A 154 -3.26 -16.60 13.49
C PHE A 154 -1.81 -16.91 13.11
N THR A 155 -1.34 -16.28 12.04
CA THR A 155 0.06 -16.24 11.64
C THR A 155 0.50 -14.79 11.45
N LEU A 156 1.38 -14.31 12.33
CA LEU A 156 2.01 -13.00 12.26
C LEU A 156 3.31 -13.12 11.45
N LYS A 157 3.40 -12.39 10.33
CA LYS A 157 4.59 -12.35 9.47
C LYS A 157 5.31 -11.02 9.64
N CYS A 158 6.40 -11.01 10.39
CA CYS A 158 7.24 -9.85 10.61
C CYS A 158 8.37 -9.84 9.58
N ARG A 159 8.30 -8.95 8.59
CA ARG A 159 9.36 -8.77 7.58
C ARG A 159 10.19 -7.56 7.96
N LEU A 160 11.51 -7.74 7.96
CA LEU A 160 12.47 -6.69 8.22
C LEU A 160 12.97 -6.14 6.89
N TYR A 161 13.01 -4.83 6.76
CA TYR A 161 13.42 -4.11 5.56
C TYR A 161 14.40 -2.99 5.92
N ASP A 162 15.23 -2.64 4.95
CA ASP A 162 16.10 -1.48 4.95
C ASP A 162 15.45 -0.37 4.10
N GLU A 163 15.32 0.84 4.64
CA GLU A 163 14.65 1.97 4.00
C GLU A 163 15.59 2.71 3.02
N ASP A 164 15.72 2.17 1.80
CA ASP A 164 16.57 2.69 0.73
C ASP A 164 15.80 3.70 -0.18
N SER A 165 15.54 4.91 0.30
CA SER A 165 14.98 5.98 -0.54
C SER A 165 16.03 6.47 -1.57
N PRO A 166 15.76 6.51 -2.90
CA PRO A 166 14.47 6.37 -3.60
C PRO A 166 14.32 5.05 -4.40
N ASP A 167 15.09 4.02 -4.05
CA ASP A 167 15.11 2.74 -4.74
C ASP A 167 14.08 1.77 -4.15
N LYS A 168 14.43 0.50 -3.92
CA LYS A 168 13.48 -0.51 -3.45
C LYS A 168 14.07 -1.24 -2.28
N ASP A 169 13.43 -1.04 -1.13
CA ASP A 169 13.78 -1.55 0.19
C ASP A 169 14.34 -2.97 0.15
N ASP A 170 15.53 -3.11 0.74
CA ASP A 170 16.23 -4.37 0.79
C ASP A 170 15.73 -5.20 1.97
N ARG A 171 15.30 -6.43 1.70
CA ARG A 171 14.76 -7.30 2.75
C ARG A 171 15.89 -7.84 3.62
N LEU A 172 15.96 -7.37 4.86
CA LEU A 172 16.92 -7.83 5.87
C LEU A 172 16.51 -9.17 6.48
N GLY A 173 15.21 -9.47 6.58
CA GLY A 173 14.76 -10.68 7.26
C GLY A 173 13.27 -11.01 7.14
N ASN A 174 12.89 -12.17 7.66
CA ASN A 174 11.50 -12.56 7.86
C ASN A 174 11.38 -13.55 9.04
N VAL A 175 10.65 -13.13 10.06
CA VAL A 175 10.18 -13.93 11.18
C VAL A 175 8.71 -14.29 10.95
N THR A 176 8.29 -15.48 11.37
CA THR A 176 6.88 -15.90 11.26
C THR A 176 6.47 -16.59 12.54
N VAL A 177 5.65 -15.91 13.33
CA VAL A 177 5.04 -16.46 14.55
C VAL A 177 3.69 -17.07 14.18
N ARG A 178 3.41 -18.28 14.65
CA ARG A 178 2.14 -18.97 14.42
C ARG A 178 1.56 -19.38 15.76
N ILE A 179 0.40 -18.83 16.11
CA ILE A 179 -0.38 -19.21 17.27
C ILE A 179 -1.54 -20.07 16.75
N PRO A 180 -1.64 -21.37 17.10
CA PRO A 180 -2.60 -22.28 16.47
C PRO A 180 -4.03 -22.09 16.97
N HIS A 181 -4.22 -21.66 18.22
CA HIS A 181 -5.52 -21.44 18.85
C HIS A 181 -5.43 -20.27 19.84
N LEU A 182 -6.53 -19.54 19.99
CA LEU A 182 -6.75 -18.54 21.03
C LEU A 182 -7.95 -18.97 21.88
N PHE A 183 -7.81 -18.85 23.19
CA PHE A 183 -8.81 -19.23 24.18
C PHE A 183 -8.72 -18.29 25.39
N GLU A 184 -9.81 -18.17 26.14
CA GLU A 184 -9.84 -17.41 27.39
C GLU A 184 -8.82 -17.97 28.39
N GLY A 185 -7.98 -17.11 28.96
CA GLY A 185 -6.87 -17.53 29.81
C GLY A 185 -5.61 -18.01 29.07
N TRP A 186 -5.51 -17.85 27.75
CA TRP A 186 -4.24 -18.05 27.04
C TRP A 186 -3.19 -17.04 27.53
N GLU A 187 -2.12 -17.54 28.16
CA GLU A 187 -1.04 -16.74 28.76
C GLU A 187 -0.33 -15.78 27.79
N GLY A 188 -0.43 -16.05 26.48
CA GLY A 188 0.19 -15.23 25.45
C GLY A 188 1.71 -15.37 25.42
N ILE A 189 2.37 -14.23 25.22
CA ILE A 189 3.81 -14.00 25.28
C ILE A 189 3.99 -12.64 25.98
N PRO A 190 3.86 -12.56 27.31
CA PRO A 190 3.86 -11.30 28.04
C PRO A 190 5.21 -10.57 27.93
N PRO A 191 5.30 -9.27 28.28
CA PRO A 191 6.57 -8.56 28.45
C PRO A 191 7.53 -9.32 29.39
N PRO A 192 8.85 -9.37 29.11
CA PRO A 192 9.60 -8.66 28.06
C PRO A 192 9.51 -9.29 26.66
N GLY A 193 8.65 -10.29 26.46
CA GLY A 193 8.42 -10.93 25.17
C GLY A 193 9.34 -12.12 24.91
N ARG A 194 9.32 -12.58 23.66
CA ARG A 194 10.13 -13.71 23.19
C ARG A 194 10.90 -13.31 21.94
N THR A 195 12.15 -13.76 21.86
CA THR A 195 12.99 -13.63 20.67
C THR A 195 12.72 -14.76 19.68
N PHE A 196 12.56 -14.41 18.41
CA PHE A 196 12.29 -15.32 17.31
C PHE A 196 13.37 -15.20 16.23
N GLU A 197 13.89 -16.33 15.76
CA GLU A 197 14.91 -16.37 14.71
C GLU A 197 14.30 -16.27 13.30
N GLY A 198 14.84 -15.34 12.49
CA GLY A 198 14.43 -15.10 11.11
C GLY A 198 15.06 -16.06 10.10
N LYS A 199 14.32 -16.34 9.02
CA LYS A 199 14.77 -17.30 7.99
C LYS A 199 15.80 -16.68 7.04
N LYS A 200 17.09 -17.00 7.24
CA LYS A 200 18.25 -16.59 6.40
C LYS A 200 17.95 -16.53 4.90
N ARG A 201 17.33 -17.60 4.35
CA ARG A 201 16.98 -17.74 2.91
C ARG A 201 15.98 -16.72 2.35
N MET A 202 15.48 -15.80 3.17
CA MET A 202 14.52 -14.76 2.76
C MET A 202 15.12 -13.34 2.74
N MET A 203 16.41 -13.20 3.07
CA MET A 203 17.18 -11.98 2.89
C MET A 203 17.31 -11.64 1.39
N SER A 204 17.48 -10.37 1.05
CA SER A 204 17.75 -9.96 -0.33
C SER A 204 19.13 -10.44 -0.80
N LYS A 205 19.34 -10.55 -2.12
CA LYS A 205 20.67 -10.92 -2.66
C LYS A 205 21.75 -9.89 -2.30
N ARG A 206 21.40 -8.60 -2.23
CA ARG A 206 22.31 -7.51 -1.86
C ARG A 206 22.66 -7.61 -0.38
N ALA A 207 21.67 -7.57 0.52
CA ALA A 207 21.89 -7.72 1.96
C ALA A 207 22.65 -9.01 2.32
N TYR A 208 22.39 -10.13 1.64
CA TYR A 208 23.13 -11.39 1.84
C TYR A 208 24.59 -11.29 1.41
N LEU A 209 24.86 -10.70 0.23
CA LEU A 209 26.23 -10.49 -0.25
C LEU A 209 27.02 -9.57 0.69
N ILE A 210 26.43 -8.44 1.09
CA ILE A 210 27.04 -7.49 2.01
C ILE A 210 27.33 -8.17 3.35
N LYS A 211 26.34 -8.82 3.98
CA LYS A 211 26.58 -9.51 5.27
C LYS A 211 27.63 -10.63 5.15
N THR A 212 27.70 -11.34 4.02
CA THR A 212 28.75 -12.34 3.77
C THR A 212 30.15 -11.68 3.76
N ILE A 213 30.29 -10.53 3.11
CA ILE A 213 31.55 -9.76 3.10
C ILE A 213 31.89 -9.26 4.51
N THR A 214 30.93 -8.63 5.21
CA THR A 214 31.14 -8.11 6.58
C THR A 214 31.58 -9.20 7.57
N ASN A 215 31.00 -10.41 7.45
CA ASN A 215 31.32 -11.57 8.28
C ASN A 215 32.70 -12.19 7.99
N LEU A 216 33.31 -11.93 6.83
CA LEU A 216 34.69 -12.34 6.55
C LEU A 216 35.72 -11.43 7.27
N PHE A 217 35.34 -10.18 7.55
CA PHE A 217 36.18 -9.22 8.28
C PHE A 217 35.93 -9.22 9.80
N HIS A 218 34.74 -9.64 10.24
CA HIS A 218 34.39 -9.78 11.66
C HIS A 218 34.04 -11.23 11.98
N SER A 219 34.97 -11.96 12.61
CA SER A 219 34.69 -13.33 13.03
C SER A 219 33.60 -13.35 14.11
N ASN A 220 32.75 -14.38 14.05
CA ASN A 220 31.79 -14.78 15.09
C ASN A 220 30.40 -14.09 15.15
N SER A 221 29.92 -13.41 14.10
CA SER A 221 28.51 -12.96 14.03
C SER A 221 27.56 -14.04 13.47
N HIS A 222 26.42 -14.26 14.13
CA HIS A 222 25.38 -15.16 13.61
C HIS A 222 24.75 -14.61 12.31
N MET A 223 24.23 -15.47 11.43
CA MET A 223 23.67 -15.03 10.14
C MET A 223 22.15 -14.75 10.14
N SER A 224 21.43 -15.04 11.22
CA SER A 224 19.97 -14.89 11.28
C SER A 224 19.56 -13.62 12.01
N PRO A 225 18.70 -12.76 11.41
CA PRO A 225 18.12 -11.65 12.15
C PRO A 225 17.19 -12.18 13.25
N LEU A 226 17.23 -11.54 14.41
CA LEU A 226 16.39 -11.87 15.56
C LEU A 226 15.33 -10.78 15.73
N VAL A 227 14.11 -11.14 16.13
CA VAL A 227 13.04 -10.18 16.47
C VAL A 227 12.49 -10.51 17.84
N GLN A 228 12.48 -9.54 18.75
CA GLN A 228 11.86 -9.66 20.06
C GLN A 228 10.46 -9.03 20.03
N LEU A 229 9.44 -9.79 20.43
CA LEU A 229 8.07 -9.30 20.49
C LEU A 229 7.27 -9.91 21.65
N SER A 230 6.30 -9.15 22.16
CA SER A 230 5.25 -9.63 23.05
C SER A 230 3.93 -9.79 22.30
N ILE A 231 3.08 -10.68 22.81
CA ILE A 231 1.71 -10.89 22.35
C ILE A 231 0.83 -11.07 23.59
N GLU A 232 -0.09 -10.16 23.83
CA GLU A 232 -0.96 -10.17 25.02
C GLU A 232 -2.41 -10.37 24.59
N LEU A 233 -3.12 -11.27 25.27
CA LEU A 233 -4.56 -11.42 25.12
C LEU A 233 -5.24 -10.41 26.05
N LEU A 234 -5.96 -9.43 25.48
CA LEU A 234 -6.65 -8.41 26.27
C LEU A 234 -8.07 -8.84 26.70
N GLY A 235 -8.60 -9.91 26.09
CA GLY A 235 -9.93 -10.45 26.38
C GLY A 235 -10.75 -10.72 25.10
N PRO A 236 -12.02 -11.10 25.24
CA PRO A 236 -12.94 -11.20 24.11
C PRO A 236 -13.13 -9.85 23.41
N SER A 237 -13.42 -9.87 22.12
CA SER A 237 -13.74 -8.66 21.35
C SER A 237 -15.23 -8.42 21.25
N GLU A 238 -15.60 -7.14 21.20
CA GLU A 238 -16.94 -6.68 20.85
C GLU A 238 -17.27 -6.93 19.36
N PRO A 239 -18.57 -6.90 18.97
CA PRO A 239 -19.01 -6.99 17.58
C PRO A 239 -18.24 -6.05 16.64
N PRO A 240 -18.03 -6.43 15.35
CA PRO A 240 -18.88 -7.32 14.57
C PRO A 240 -18.40 -8.78 14.41
N HIS A 241 -17.30 -9.20 15.03
CA HIS A 241 -16.71 -10.56 14.98
C HIS A 241 -16.21 -11.05 13.61
N GLY A 242 -17.03 -10.98 12.55
CA GLY A 242 -16.68 -11.30 11.16
C GLY A 242 -15.68 -10.34 10.50
N GLN A 243 -15.08 -9.42 11.25
CA GLN A 243 -14.17 -8.38 10.76
C GLN A 243 -13.13 -8.05 11.83
N MET A 244 -11.86 -8.32 11.53
CA MET A 244 -10.74 -7.78 12.29
C MET A 244 -10.56 -6.30 11.99
N TYR A 245 -10.09 -5.53 12.97
CA TYR A 245 -9.72 -4.13 12.80
C TYR A 245 -8.70 -3.69 13.85
N THR A 246 -7.89 -2.67 13.50
CA THR A 246 -6.96 -2.02 14.42
C THR A 246 -7.73 -1.17 15.44
N ILE A 247 -7.44 -1.34 16.74
CA ILE A 247 -7.99 -0.50 17.83
C ILE A 247 -6.98 0.52 18.37
N GLY A 248 -5.70 0.33 18.07
CA GLY A 248 -4.66 1.31 18.39
C GLY A 248 -3.25 0.86 17.98
N PRO A 249 -2.29 1.81 17.94
CA PRO A 249 -2.49 3.25 18.11
C PRO A 249 -3.23 3.87 16.93
N ALA A 250 -3.91 5.00 17.16
CA ALA A 250 -4.28 5.91 16.08
C ALA A 250 -3.09 6.84 15.82
N SER A 251 -2.66 6.92 14.57
CA SER A 251 -1.41 7.61 14.21
C SER A 251 -1.56 8.40 12.91
N TRP A 252 -0.59 9.25 12.64
CA TRP A 252 -0.47 9.99 11.39
C TRP A 252 0.97 10.01 10.90
N VAL A 253 1.11 10.15 9.58
CA VAL A 253 2.38 10.28 8.86
C VAL A 253 2.26 11.42 7.85
N GLN A 254 3.28 12.27 7.75
CA GLN A 254 3.40 13.26 6.68
C GLN A 254 4.73 13.05 5.93
N HIS A 255 4.61 12.70 4.65
CA HIS A 255 5.73 12.49 3.72
C HIS A 255 5.96 13.75 2.90
N PHE A 256 7.22 14.07 2.64
CA PHE A 256 7.63 15.22 1.84
C PHE A 256 8.43 14.74 0.62
N SER A 257 7.82 14.76 -0.56
CA SER A 257 8.48 14.27 -1.79
C SER A 257 9.13 15.43 -2.58
N PRO A 258 10.46 15.45 -2.76
CA PRO A 258 11.17 16.57 -3.38
C PRO A 258 11.07 16.66 -4.92
N MET A 259 10.22 15.83 -5.56
CA MET A 259 10.48 15.34 -6.93
C MET A 259 9.27 15.28 -7.90
N ILE A 260 8.23 16.11 -7.71
CA ILE A 260 7.13 16.22 -8.71
C ILE A 260 7.52 17.07 -9.92
N GLY A 261 8.39 18.09 -9.76
CA GLY A 261 8.85 18.94 -10.87
C GLY A 261 9.63 18.22 -12.00
N ARG A 262 10.07 16.97 -11.80
CA ARG A 262 10.69 16.12 -12.84
C ARG A 262 9.77 15.04 -13.41
N LEU A 263 8.60 14.82 -12.82
CA LEU A 263 7.63 13.81 -13.25
C LEU A 263 6.58 14.37 -14.21
N ALA A 264 6.32 15.68 -14.16
CA ALA A 264 5.27 16.33 -14.95
C ALA A 264 5.52 16.40 -16.47
N GLY A 265 6.71 16.01 -16.96
CA GLY A 265 7.01 15.90 -18.40
C GLY A 265 6.93 17.20 -19.20
N THR A 266 6.61 18.32 -18.55
CA THR A 266 6.47 19.64 -19.16
C THR A 266 7.83 20.14 -19.64
N LYS A 267 8.13 19.83 -20.91
CA LYS A 267 8.56 20.90 -21.79
C LYS A 267 7.59 22.05 -21.56
N VAL A 268 8.08 23.11 -20.93
CA VAL A 268 7.38 24.38 -20.96
C VAL A 268 7.37 24.77 -22.43
N ASP A 269 6.22 24.63 -23.07
CA ASP A 269 5.98 25.20 -24.39
C ASP A 269 6.14 26.72 -24.22
N LYS A 270 7.37 27.19 -24.48
CA LYS A 270 7.64 28.58 -24.79
C LYS A 270 6.99 28.85 -26.13
N ASP A 271 5.69 29.10 -26.10
CA ASP A 271 4.96 29.91 -27.08
C ASP A 271 3.54 30.18 -26.57
N LYS A 272 3.37 31.35 -25.92
CA LYS A 272 2.40 32.39 -26.31
C LYS A 272 2.31 33.51 -25.27
N ARG A 273 2.95 34.63 -25.60
CA ARG A 273 2.33 35.95 -25.60
C ARG A 273 3.22 36.91 -26.38
N ASP A 274 2.69 37.42 -27.48
CA ASP A 274 3.20 38.63 -28.12
C ASP A 274 3.12 39.81 -27.14
N ASP A 275 4.12 40.69 -27.20
CA ASP A 275 3.97 42.11 -27.56
C ASP A 275 5.26 42.87 -27.19
N GLY A 276 5.85 43.62 -28.13
CA GLY A 276 6.89 44.64 -27.84
C GLY A 276 8.28 44.46 -28.48
N GLU A 277 8.41 44.95 -29.72
CA GLU A 277 9.59 45.54 -30.38
C GLU A 277 11.05 45.18 -30.00
N ALA A 278 11.73 44.59 -30.99
CA ALA A 278 13.04 45.00 -31.54
C ALA A 278 14.24 45.33 -30.60
N SER A 279 15.29 44.49 -30.68
CA SER A 279 16.55 44.90 -31.34
C SER A 279 17.56 43.77 -31.59
N LYS A 280 18.42 44.00 -32.59
CA LYS A 280 19.46 43.13 -33.19
C LYS A 280 20.57 42.71 -32.21
N GLY A 281 21.21 41.56 -32.44
CA GLY A 281 22.53 41.24 -31.86
C GLY A 281 23.00 39.80 -32.13
N GLN A 282 24.06 39.64 -32.92
CA GLN A 282 24.61 38.38 -33.46
C GLN A 282 25.08 37.35 -32.41
N GLU A 283 25.11 36.08 -32.85
CA GLU A 283 25.96 35.03 -32.27
C GLU A 283 27.44 35.38 -32.42
N GLN A 284 28.26 35.07 -31.40
CA GLN A 284 29.57 34.48 -31.65
C GLN A 284 30.05 33.63 -30.48
N GLN A 285 30.95 32.70 -30.82
CA GLN A 285 31.40 31.54 -30.07
C GLN A 285 32.86 31.76 -29.66
N LEU A 286 33.30 31.21 -28.50
CA LEU A 286 34.61 30.59 -28.22
C LEU A 286 35.06 30.73 -26.75
N ASP A 287 35.17 29.58 -26.09
CA ASP A 287 36.30 29.05 -25.30
C ASP A 287 37.18 29.90 -24.34
N GLN A 288 37.31 29.30 -23.14
CA GLN A 288 38.53 29.08 -22.34
C GLN A 288 39.06 30.07 -21.28
N GLU A 289 39.35 29.44 -20.12
CA GLU A 289 40.41 29.66 -19.12
C GLU A 289 40.37 30.79 -18.05
N GLN A 290 40.20 30.33 -16.80
CA GLN A 290 41.03 30.59 -15.60
C GLN A 290 41.59 32.00 -15.29
N THR A 291 41.08 32.64 -14.23
CA THR A 291 41.73 32.77 -12.89
C THR A 291 41.23 33.97 -12.07
N ASN A 292 41.11 33.75 -10.75
CA ASN A 292 41.24 34.66 -9.60
C ASN A 292 40.72 36.12 -9.66
N GLY A 293 39.80 36.45 -8.74
CA GLY A 293 39.50 37.83 -8.35
C GLY A 293 38.38 37.90 -7.30
N GLU A 294 38.72 38.15 -6.04
CA GLU A 294 37.73 38.48 -5.00
C GLU A 294 37.22 39.92 -5.18
N GLY A 295 35.91 40.16 -5.05
CA GLY A 295 35.35 41.50 -5.20
C GLY A 295 33.83 41.55 -5.05
N SER A 296 33.36 42.02 -3.90
CA SER A 296 31.95 42.16 -3.48
C SER A 296 30.96 42.68 -4.53
N GLY A 297 29.78 42.05 -4.62
CA GLY A 297 28.63 42.55 -5.40
C GLY A 297 27.32 41.85 -5.05
N SER A 298 26.67 42.24 -3.94
CA SER A 298 25.35 41.73 -3.54
C SER A 298 24.26 42.05 -4.57
N SER A 299 23.19 41.23 -4.61
CA SER A 299 21.89 41.43 -5.30
C SER A 299 21.52 40.56 -6.51
N LYS A 300 21.96 39.28 -6.58
CA LYS A 300 21.38 38.27 -7.51
C LYS A 300 21.10 36.91 -6.86
N GLN A 301 20.41 36.88 -5.71
CA GLN A 301 20.03 35.62 -5.06
C GLN A 301 18.72 35.69 -4.25
N ALA A 302 17.66 36.27 -4.83
CA ALA A 302 16.36 36.44 -4.16
C ALA A 302 15.13 36.25 -5.09
N ASN A 303 15.20 35.28 -6.00
CA ASN A 303 14.09 34.64 -6.72
C ASN A 303 14.71 33.58 -7.66
N LYS A 304 14.17 32.37 -7.86
CA LYS A 304 12.83 31.88 -7.57
C LYS A 304 12.86 30.36 -7.25
N ASN A 305 13.58 29.99 -6.20
CA ASN A 305 13.72 28.59 -5.75
C ASN A 305 12.51 28.12 -4.92
N GLN A 306 11.27 28.42 -5.39
CA GLN A 306 10.05 27.84 -4.81
C GLN A 306 9.96 26.36 -5.21
N ARG A 307 10.71 25.54 -4.46
CA ARG A 307 10.64 24.10 -4.49
C ARG A 307 9.29 23.71 -3.88
N TYR A 308 8.28 23.49 -4.72
CA TYR A 308 7.00 22.95 -4.29
C TYR A 308 7.22 21.56 -3.70
N GLU A 309 7.29 21.52 -2.38
CA GLU A 309 7.43 20.31 -1.59
C GLU A 309 6.08 19.61 -1.54
N PHE A 310 5.99 18.46 -2.20
CA PHE A 310 4.76 17.70 -2.26
C PHE A 310 4.53 16.98 -0.94
N ARG A 311 3.37 17.18 -0.34
CA ARG A 311 2.97 16.52 0.91
C ARG A 311 1.97 15.41 0.62
N ALA A 312 2.28 14.21 1.11
CA ALA A 312 1.36 13.10 1.19
C ALA A 312 1.11 12.75 2.65
N ASN A 313 -0.15 12.52 2.99
CA ASN A 313 -0.57 12.27 4.36
C ASN A 313 -1.15 10.87 4.49
N GLU A 314 -0.82 10.19 5.59
CA GLU A 314 -1.47 8.98 6.06
C GLU A 314 -2.04 9.23 7.48
N MET A 315 -3.19 8.66 7.78
CA MET A 315 -3.73 8.58 9.15
C MET A 315 -4.29 7.18 9.38
N GLN A 316 -3.74 6.47 10.37
CA GLN A 316 -4.30 5.21 10.84
C GLN A 316 -5.50 5.50 11.72
N LEU A 317 -6.70 5.28 11.19
CA LEU A 317 -7.92 5.34 11.98
C LEU A 317 -8.12 4.03 12.75
N VAL A 318 -8.88 4.09 13.83
CA VAL A 318 -9.20 2.92 14.68
C VAL A 318 -10.68 2.60 14.61
N GLY A 319 -11.01 1.34 14.92
CA GLY A 319 -12.37 0.84 14.85
C GLY A 319 -12.69 0.11 13.54
N PRO A 320 -13.83 -0.59 13.48
CA PRO A 320 -14.23 -1.36 12.31
C PRO A 320 -14.69 -0.45 11.18
N ILE A 321 -14.22 -0.71 9.96
CA ILE A 321 -14.83 -0.13 8.75
C ILE A 321 -16.32 -0.57 8.70
N PRO A 322 -17.29 0.36 8.69
CA PRO A 322 -18.71 0.01 8.68
C PRO A 322 -19.06 -0.97 7.54
N PRO A 323 -19.92 -2.00 7.74
CA PRO A 323 -20.09 -3.06 6.75
C PRO A 323 -20.53 -2.60 5.35
N LYS A 324 -21.17 -1.43 5.25
CA LYS A 324 -21.60 -0.77 3.99
C LYS A 324 -20.48 0.01 3.28
N MET A 325 -19.38 0.33 3.96
CA MET A 325 -18.18 0.92 3.36
C MET A 325 -17.31 -0.21 2.80
N TYR A 326 -17.76 -0.81 1.71
CA TYR A 326 -17.06 -1.89 1.03
C TYR A 326 -17.24 -1.73 -0.48
N HIS A 327 -16.19 -1.26 -1.14
CA HIS A 327 -16.24 -0.80 -2.53
C HIS A 327 -15.13 -1.46 -3.34
N ARG A 328 -15.51 -2.09 -4.46
CA ARG A 328 -14.56 -2.59 -5.45
C ARG A 328 -14.03 -1.43 -6.29
N PHE A 329 -12.72 -1.32 -6.39
CA PHE A 329 -12.08 -0.31 -7.22
C PHE A 329 -12.49 -0.46 -8.70
N VAL A 330 -12.90 0.63 -9.35
CA VAL A 330 -13.45 0.57 -10.71
C VAL A 330 -12.35 0.28 -11.73
N ALA A 331 -12.47 -0.84 -12.44
CA ALA A 331 -11.64 -1.18 -13.60
C ALA A 331 -12.07 -0.36 -14.83
N PHE A 332 -11.89 0.98 -14.77
CA PHE A 332 -12.44 1.96 -15.73
C PHE A 332 -11.96 1.78 -17.19
N ARG A 333 -10.93 0.96 -17.45
CA ARG A 333 -10.41 0.65 -18.79
C ARG A 333 -9.95 -0.81 -18.89
N PRO A 334 -9.94 -1.43 -20.09
CA PRO A 334 -9.39 -2.78 -20.29
C PRO A 334 -7.95 -2.94 -19.77
N VAL A 335 -7.15 -1.88 -19.90
CA VAL A 335 -5.75 -1.75 -19.43
C VAL A 335 -5.65 -1.84 -17.90
N ILE A 336 -6.59 -1.23 -17.17
CA ILE A 336 -6.62 -1.27 -15.70
C ILE A 336 -6.86 -2.70 -15.20
N GLY A 337 -7.65 -3.50 -15.92
CA GLY A 337 -7.76 -4.94 -15.64
C GLY A 337 -6.41 -5.66 -15.65
N SER A 338 -5.47 -5.28 -16.52
CA SER A 338 -4.10 -5.85 -16.56
C SER A 338 -3.12 -5.22 -15.54
N MET A 339 -3.54 -4.20 -14.79
CA MET A 339 -2.79 -3.68 -13.63
C MET A 339 -3.01 -4.56 -12.40
N PHE A 340 -4.28 -4.93 -12.13
CA PHE A 340 -4.67 -5.83 -11.04
C PHE A 340 -4.39 -7.30 -11.37
N MET A 341 -4.67 -7.73 -12.60
CA MET A 341 -4.30 -9.06 -13.08
C MET A 341 -2.82 -9.07 -13.48
N SER A 342 -1.93 -9.51 -12.57
CA SER A 342 -0.47 -9.62 -12.76
C SER A 342 -0.03 -10.71 -13.77
N THR A 343 -0.84 -10.91 -14.81
CA THR A 343 -0.74 -11.92 -15.85
C THR A 343 -0.02 -11.37 -17.09
N GLY A 344 0.96 -12.11 -17.60
CA GLY A 344 1.77 -11.71 -18.76
C GLY A 344 2.86 -10.67 -18.41
N ILE A 345 3.81 -10.50 -19.34
CA ILE A 345 4.99 -9.64 -19.11
C ILE A 345 4.61 -8.17 -18.94
N ARG A 346 3.75 -7.64 -19.84
CA ARG A 346 3.28 -6.25 -19.78
C ARG A 346 2.50 -5.94 -18.48
N GLY A 347 1.63 -6.85 -18.05
CA GLY A 347 0.88 -6.69 -16.79
C GLY A 347 1.78 -6.65 -15.56
N LYS A 348 2.80 -7.53 -15.49
CA LYS A 348 3.81 -7.53 -14.42
C LYS A 348 4.67 -6.26 -14.38
N ILE A 349 5.10 -5.76 -15.55
CA ILE A 349 5.86 -4.51 -15.65
C ILE A 349 5.00 -3.34 -15.18
N LEU A 350 3.76 -3.26 -15.67
CA LEU A 350 2.82 -2.21 -15.31
C LEU A 350 2.52 -2.20 -13.81
N ASN A 351 2.08 -3.33 -13.25
CA ASN A 351 1.83 -3.50 -11.82
C ASN A 351 3.05 -3.08 -10.96
N LYS A 352 4.27 -3.50 -11.33
CA LYS A 352 5.50 -3.08 -10.63
C LYS A 352 5.75 -1.56 -10.72
N ALA A 353 5.43 -0.93 -11.86
CA ALA A 353 5.55 0.51 -12.01
C ALA A 353 4.55 1.29 -11.14
N LEU A 354 3.33 0.75 -10.94
CA LEU A 354 2.33 1.35 -10.06
C LEU A 354 2.76 1.36 -8.60
N HIS A 355 3.19 0.20 -8.07
CA HIS A 355 3.73 0.11 -6.71
C HIS A 355 4.98 1.02 -6.54
N LYS A 356 5.81 1.19 -7.58
CA LYS A 356 6.91 2.17 -7.55
C LYS A 356 6.43 3.64 -7.48
N GLN A 357 5.27 3.98 -8.04
CA GLN A 357 4.68 5.32 -7.88
C GLN A 357 4.16 5.52 -6.45
N HIS A 358 3.48 4.52 -5.87
CA HIS A 358 3.02 4.55 -4.48
C HIS A 358 4.19 4.73 -3.51
N ASN A 359 5.18 3.84 -3.55
CA ASN A 359 6.35 3.86 -2.67
C ASN A 359 7.19 5.15 -2.77
N ARG A 360 7.10 5.91 -3.86
CA ARG A 360 7.82 7.17 -4.05
C ARG A 360 7.07 8.40 -3.50
N ILE A 361 5.78 8.23 -3.26
CA ILE A 361 4.90 9.25 -2.66
C ILE A 361 4.79 9.02 -1.15
N TYR A 362 4.76 7.75 -0.73
CA TYR A 362 4.74 7.29 0.65
C TYR A 362 6.11 6.71 1.06
N ASN A 363 7.21 7.36 0.68
CA ASN A 363 8.56 6.97 1.11
C ASN A 363 8.85 7.48 2.52
N PHE A 364 9.69 6.79 3.29
CA PHE A 364 10.02 7.19 4.67
C PHE A 364 11.47 7.67 4.68
N ASP A 365 11.71 8.97 4.53
CA ASP A 365 13.06 9.57 4.57
C ASP A 365 13.30 10.36 5.87
N SER A 366 14.40 11.13 5.94
CA SER A 366 14.77 11.91 7.12
C SER A 366 13.89 13.16 7.35
N SER A 367 13.03 13.51 6.39
CA SER A 367 12.07 14.62 6.52
C SER A 367 10.66 14.14 6.91
N THR A 368 10.39 12.84 6.83
CA THR A 368 9.05 12.30 7.10
C THR A 368 8.69 12.48 8.59
N GLU A 369 7.53 13.07 8.85
CA GLU A 369 7.02 13.34 10.19
C GLU A 369 5.98 12.30 10.61
N TYR A 370 5.90 12.04 11.92
CA TYR A 370 5.00 11.03 12.51
C TYR A 370 4.43 11.53 13.83
N GLY A 371 3.26 11.02 14.20
CA GLY A 371 2.78 11.13 15.57
C GLY A 371 1.62 10.19 15.87
N GLU A 372 1.33 10.07 17.16
CA GLU A 372 0.14 9.40 17.66
C GLU A 372 -0.90 10.46 18.08
N ILE A 373 -2.17 10.09 18.01
CA ILE A 373 -3.30 10.96 18.33
C ILE A 373 -4.33 10.15 19.12
N GLU A 374 -4.99 10.79 20.08
CA GLU A 374 -6.14 10.19 20.73
C GLU A 374 -7.29 10.05 19.71
N PRO A 375 -7.85 8.86 19.49
CA PRO A 375 -8.90 8.66 18.49
C PRO A 375 -10.20 9.37 18.87
N CYS A 376 -10.97 9.78 17.86
CA CYS A 376 -12.27 10.47 18.05
C CYS A 376 -12.22 11.75 18.92
N SER A 377 -11.04 12.38 19.03
CA SER A 377 -10.80 13.57 19.86
C SER A 377 -10.79 14.88 19.05
N GLU A 378 -10.86 16.01 19.75
CA GLU A 378 -10.59 17.33 19.16
C GLU A 378 -9.13 17.42 18.64
N ALA A 379 -8.18 16.78 19.32
CA ALA A 379 -6.77 16.75 18.92
C ALA A 379 -6.59 16.03 17.56
N ALA A 380 -7.27 14.91 17.34
CA ALA A 380 -7.28 14.21 16.06
C ALA A 380 -7.88 15.08 14.94
N THR A 381 -8.99 15.78 15.21
CA THR A 381 -9.63 16.72 14.26
C THR A 381 -8.67 17.86 13.90
N ARG A 382 -8.04 18.49 14.89
CA ARG A 382 -7.04 19.54 14.69
C ARG A 382 -5.81 19.04 13.92
N GLN A 383 -5.38 17.81 14.16
CA GLN A 383 -4.25 17.21 13.44
C GLN A 383 -4.60 16.93 11.96
N PHE A 384 -5.80 16.39 11.68
CA PHE A 384 -6.28 16.27 10.30
C PHE A 384 -6.29 17.62 9.57
N LEU A 385 -6.83 18.67 10.20
CA LEU A 385 -6.87 20.02 9.62
C LEU A 385 -5.46 20.57 9.34
N LYS A 386 -4.49 20.36 10.25
CA LYS A 386 -3.06 20.72 10.01
C LYS A 386 -2.47 19.98 8.81
N LEU A 387 -2.69 18.67 8.70
CA LEU A 387 -2.21 17.86 7.57
C LEU A 387 -2.84 18.30 6.24
N ALA A 388 -4.10 18.73 6.27
CA ALA A 388 -4.80 19.32 5.14
C ALA A 388 -4.54 20.84 4.94
N ARG A 389 -3.66 21.44 5.76
CA ARG A 389 -3.27 22.86 5.68
C ARG A 389 -4.46 23.83 5.62
N PHE A 390 -5.38 23.67 6.57
CA PHE A 390 -6.51 24.58 6.76
C PHE A 390 -6.06 26.04 6.92
N ASP A 391 -6.94 26.98 6.57
CA ASP A 391 -6.70 28.44 6.59
C ASP A 391 -5.61 28.97 5.62
N GLU A 392 -4.92 28.10 4.89
CA GLU A 392 -4.00 28.48 3.80
C GLU A 392 -4.69 28.57 2.42
N GLY A 393 -5.95 29.02 2.38
CA GLY A 393 -6.77 29.12 1.18
C GLY A 393 -7.40 27.80 0.70
N GLY A 394 -8.38 27.91 -0.21
CA GLY A 394 -9.23 26.80 -0.63
C GLY A 394 -8.46 25.71 -1.40
N LYS A 395 -8.38 24.49 -0.84
CA LYS A 395 -7.61 23.37 -1.39
C LYS A 395 -8.45 22.12 -1.54
N VAL A 396 -8.46 21.55 -2.75
CA VAL A 396 -9.06 20.24 -3.00
C VAL A 396 -8.03 19.15 -2.68
N PHE A 397 -8.46 18.05 -2.08
CA PHE A 397 -7.65 16.87 -1.80
C PHE A 397 -8.30 15.63 -2.40
N THR A 398 -7.51 14.73 -3.00
CA THR A 398 -7.96 13.37 -3.36
C THR A 398 -7.61 12.43 -2.21
N TYR A 399 -8.50 11.48 -1.88
CA TYR A 399 -8.29 10.53 -0.78
C TYR A 399 -8.75 9.10 -1.06
N VAL A 400 -8.21 8.17 -0.27
CA VAL A 400 -8.68 6.79 -0.11
C VAL A 400 -8.71 6.42 1.37
N LEU A 401 -9.74 5.69 1.79
CA LEU A 401 -9.78 4.94 3.04
C LEU A 401 -9.68 3.45 2.70
N THR A 402 -8.63 2.77 3.16
CA THR A 402 -8.44 1.33 2.93
C THR A 402 -9.32 0.49 3.87
N LEU A 403 -9.36 -0.83 3.64
CA LEU A 403 -10.05 -1.76 4.55
C LEU A 403 -9.30 -2.01 5.87
N ASP A 404 -8.03 -1.59 5.96
CA ASP A 404 -7.20 -1.59 7.19
C ASP A 404 -7.33 -0.26 7.96
N SER A 405 -8.40 0.50 7.69
CA SER A 405 -8.66 1.83 8.29
C SER A 405 -7.58 2.89 8.06
N LEU A 406 -6.70 2.70 7.08
CA LEU A 406 -5.67 3.67 6.71
C LEU A 406 -6.25 4.72 5.75
N PHE A 407 -6.31 5.97 6.20
CA PHE A 407 -6.80 7.12 5.45
C PHE A 407 -5.62 7.85 4.80
N ARG A 408 -5.62 7.95 3.47
CA ARG A 408 -4.53 8.50 2.66
C ARG A 408 -5.02 9.63 1.78
N PHE A 409 -4.32 10.76 1.79
CA PHE A 409 -4.72 11.93 0.98
C PHE A 409 -3.55 12.83 0.56
N THR A 410 -3.68 13.48 -0.59
CA THR A 410 -2.77 14.51 -1.12
C THR A 410 -3.58 15.63 -1.79
N GLU A 411 -2.98 16.82 -1.90
CA GLU A 411 -3.60 17.97 -2.60
C GLU A 411 -3.82 17.70 -4.11
N THR A 412 -4.89 18.27 -4.65
CA THR A 412 -5.39 18.05 -6.01
C THR A 412 -5.22 19.30 -6.87
N GLY A 413 -4.23 19.28 -7.75
CA GLY A 413 -4.03 20.32 -8.77
C GLY A 413 -3.63 19.77 -10.15
N LYS A 414 -3.32 20.69 -11.08
CA LYS A 414 -2.89 20.40 -12.45
C LYS A 414 -1.44 19.92 -12.58
N GLU A 415 -0.58 20.29 -11.63
CA GLU A 415 0.83 19.89 -11.60
C GLU A 415 1.02 18.41 -11.19
N PHE A 416 -0.04 17.78 -10.70
CA PHE A 416 -0.07 16.40 -10.21
C PHE A 416 -0.60 15.43 -11.29
N GLY A 417 -0.14 15.61 -12.52
CA GLY A 417 -0.40 14.73 -13.66
C GLY A 417 0.31 13.38 -13.48
N ILE A 418 -0.28 12.47 -12.72
CA ILE A 418 0.21 11.09 -12.60
C ILE A 418 -0.13 10.36 -13.89
N ASP A 419 0.82 10.35 -14.83
CA ASP A 419 0.67 9.98 -16.24
C ASP A 419 0.29 8.51 -16.54
N LEU A 420 -0.09 7.75 -15.49
CA LEU A 420 -0.40 6.32 -15.57
C LEU A 420 -1.58 5.85 -14.71
N LEU A 421 -2.10 6.69 -13.79
CA LEU A 421 -3.08 6.29 -12.77
C LEU A 421 -4.16 7.34 -12.50
N SER A 422 -5.33 6.88 -12.05
CA SER A 422 -6.19 7.70 -11.19
C SER A 422 -5.48 7.88 -9.84
N LYS A 423 -5.43 9.12 -9.31
CA LYS A 423 -4.81 9.45 -8.01
C LYS A 423 -5.26 8.48 -6.89
N HIS A 424 -6.55 8.17 -6.87
CA HIS A 424 -7.16 7.17 -6.00
C HIS A 424 -6.46 5.78 -6.07
N THR A 425 -6.09 5.27 -7.25
CA THR A 425 -5.42 3.97 -7.40
C THR A 425 -3.96 4.02 -6.92
N MET A 426 -3.34 5.19 -6.95
CA MET A 426 -2.01 5.41 -6.37
C MET A 426 -2.09 5.41 -4.84
N HIS A 427 -3.06 6.12 -4.24
CA HIS A 427 -3.27 6.10 -2.78
C HIS A 427 -3.59 4.70 -2.26
N SER A 428 -4.39 3.92 -3.02
CA SER A 428 -4.77 2.57 -2.63
C SER A 428 -3.66 1.52 -2.81
N ASP A 429 -2.45 1.88 -3.25
CA ASP A 429 -1.40 0.94 -3.68
C ASP A 429 -1.91 -0.20 -4.59
N VAL A 430 -2.81 0.12 -5.53
CA VAL A 430 -3.46 -0.86 -6.42
C VAL A 430 -4.27 -1.93 -5.66
N GLU A 431 -4.78 -1.62 -4.46
CA GLU A 431 -5.77 -2.47 -3.77
C GLU A 431 -7.06 -2.62 -4.57
N THR A 432 -7.62 -3.83 -4.57
CA THR A 432 -8.83 -4.16 -5.36
C THR A 432 -10.12 -3.75 -4.64
N TYR A 433 -10.10 -3.75 -3.31
CA TYR A 433 -11.21 -3.37 -2.45
C TYR A 433 -10.77 -2.34 -1.43
N ILE A 434 -11.60 -1.32 -1.23
CA ILE A 434 -11.37 -0.18 -0.34
C ILE A 434 -12.64 0.11 0.47
N ALA A 435 -12.51 0.84 1.57
CA ALA A 435 -13.66 1.28 2.34
C ALA A 435 -14.42 2.39 1.61
N PHE A 436 -13.70 3.44 1.19
CA PHE A 436 -14.24 4.57 0.44
C PHE A 436 -13.12 5.36 -0.27
N SER A 437 -13.47 6.21 -1.24
CA SER A 437 -12.54 7.13 -1.88
C SER A 437 -13.26 8.31 -2.53
N GLY A 438 -12.62 9.46 -2.64
CA GLY A 438 -13.21 10.62 -3.30
C GLY A 438 -12.33 11.85 -3.20
N GLU A 439 -12.96 13.02 -3.23
CA GLU A 439 -12.30 14.32 -3.05
C GLU A 439 -13.01 15.15 -1.98
N PHE A 440 -12.28 16.01 -1.28
CA PHE A 440 -12.83 17.00 -0.34
C PHE A 440 -12.18 18.37 -0.54
N LEU A 441 -12.87 19.42 -0.12
CA LEU A 441 -12.39 20.81 -0.10
C LEU A 441 -12.20 21.24 1.36
N ILE A 442 -11.07 21.89 1.65
CA ILE A 442 -10.80 22.65 2.88
C ILE A 442 -10.70 24.13 2.49
#